data_AF-A0A2E7CKZ2-F1
#
_entry.id   AF-A0A2E7CKZ2-F1
#
_cell.length_a   1.000
_cell.length_b   1.000
_cell.length_c   1.000
_cell.angle_alpha   90.00
_cell.angle_beta   90.00
_cell.angle_gamma   90.00
#
_symmetry.space_group_name_H-M   'P 1'
#
loop_
_entity.id
_entity.type
_entity.pdbx_description
1 polymer ?
#
loop_
_entity_poly.entity_id
_entity_poly.type
_entity_poly.pdbx_seq_one_letter_code
_entity_poly.pdbx_strand_id
1 'polypeptide(L)'
;MSNLASSFLFALAWLVLLTPIFFIGWFEPDAGSGETAVATMVFATIFRSNGRNILRSSLMSAIRTTIRMISRRVIRVLIPFILRVFLPMARTSTSKNPDLDSKQPLFLSLTISFFALFFSFLGVLWLHLLQAPSILAGLSLGVGAALAGSALLFHYVYLFVFSRYLNVSVDLQVPADGLLLQAYFTGAGSYLPLASDVLVEGDSKNCAVCSFWCISALLGTSLMFDLIGHLWGSPLFVLWGAQILLYTFVVSFPLPPLQGYTLWKGYKLWWVMIFSLIFCSFVLNLPQPFYAIL
;
A
#
# COMPACT_ATOMS: atom_id res chain seq x y z
N MET A 1 20.52 -28.00 -3.34
CA MET A 1 19.82 -27.69 -2.06
C MET A 1 19.03 -26.36 -2.07
N SER A 2 19.18 -25.47 -3.06
CA SER A 2 18.49 -24.16 -3.11
C SER A 2 16.97 -24.22 -3.38
N ASN A 3 16.49 -25.22 -4.12
CA ASN A 3 15.05 -25.33 -4.44
C ASN A 3 14.19 -25.80 -3.27
N LEU A 4 14.71 -26.68 -2.41
CA LEU A 4 13.95 -27.18 -1.26
C LEU A 4 13.73 -26.07 -0.21
N ALA A 5 14.77 -25.27 0.04
CA ALA A 5 14.69 -24.14 0.98
C ALA A 5 13.77 -23.02 0.47
N SER A 6 13.72 -22.79 -0.85
CA SER A 6 12.81 -21.79 -1.43
C SER A 6 11.35 -22.25 -1.40
N SER A 7 11.09 -23.54 -1.68
CA SER A 7 9.77 -24.15 -1.54
C SER A 7 9.28 -24.18 -0.09
N PHE A 8 10.18 -24.46 0.86
CA PHE A 8 9.86 -24.44 2.29
C PHE A 8 9.54 -23.02 2.79
N LEU A 9 10.34 -22.01 2.41
CA LEU A 9 10.05 -20.62 2.76
C LEU A 9 8.76 -20.10 2.11
N PHE A 10 8.44 -20.55 0.90
CA PHE A 10 7.18 -20.24 0.24
C PHE A 10 5.99 -20.89 0.96
N ALA A 11 6.11 -22.18 1.32
CA ALA A 11 5.10 -22.89 2.10
C ALA A 11 4.91 -22.26 3.49
N LEU A 12 6.00 -21.85 4.16
CA LEU A 12 5.98 -21.16 5.44
C LEU A 12 5.34 -19.78 5.32
N ALA A 13 5.64 -19.00 4.27
CA ALA A 13 5.00 -17.71 4.03
C ALA A 13 3.50 -17.88 3.77
N TRP A 14 3.10 -18.90 3.01
CA TRP A 14 1.69 -19.26 2.85
C TRP A 14 1.07 -19.71 4.18
N LEU A 15 1.76 -20.51 4.98
CA LEU A 15 1.31 -20.92 6.30
C LEU A 15 1.15 -19.72 7.23
N VAL A 16 2.04 -18.73 7.17
CA VAL A 16 1.96 -17.47 7.94
C VAL A 16 0.79 -16.60 7.46
N LEU A 17 0.56 -16.53 6.15
CA LEU A 17 -0.60 -15.83 5.56
C LEU A 17 -1.93 -16.55 5.84
N LEU A 18 -1.90 -17.88 5.98
CA LEU A 18 -3.06 -18.71 6.29
C LEU A 18 -3.23 -18.94 7.80
N THR A 19 -2.21 -18.73 8.65
CA THR A 19 -2.31 -18.93 10.10
C THR A 19 -3.41 -18.08 10.74
N PRO A 20 -3.66 -16.83 10.33
CA PRO A 20 -4.84 -16.09 10.79
C PRO A 20 -6.16 -16.83 10.50
N ILE A 21 -6.25 -17.53 9.36
CA ILE A 21 -7.42 -18.33 8.97
C ILE A 21 -7.58 -19.55 9.88
N PHE A 22 -6.47 -20.20 10.27
CA PHE A 22 -6.48 -21.33 11.20
C PHE A 22 -6.68 -20.90 12.66
N PHE A 23 -6.16 -19.74 13.08
CA PHE A 23 -6.39 -19.15 14.40
C PHE A 23 -7.87 -18.82 14.62
N ILE A 24 -8.57 -18.37 13.56
CA ILE A 24 -10.02 -18.14 13.57
C ILE A 24 -10.79 -19.47 13.70
N GLY A 25 -10.25 -20.58 13.20
CA GLY A 25 -10.85 -21.91 13.32
C GLY A 25 -10.60 -22.60 14.67
N TRP A 26 -9.55 -22.20 15.41
CA TRP A 26 -9.14 -22.85 16.66
C TRP A 26 -9.71 -22.18 17.92
N PHE A 27 -10.24 -20.95 17.80
CA PHE A 27 -11.08 -20.33 18.82
C PHE A 27 -12.52 -20.87 18.71
N GLU A 28 -12.68 -22.14 19.03
CA GLU A 28 -13.96 -22.73 19.40
C GLU A 28 -14.01 -22.66 20.93
N PRO A 29 -14.78 -21.74 21.53
CA PRO A 29 -14.81 -21.62 22.97
C PRO A 29 -15.52 -22.85 23.54
N ASP A 30 -14.78 -23.69 24.27
CA ASP A 30 -15.38 -24.60 25.23
C ASP A 30 -16.24 -23.76 26.19
N ALA A 31 -17.53 -24.06 26.20
CA ALA A 31 -18.53 -23.36 26.98
C ALA A 31 -18.22 -23.52 28.48
N GLY A 32 -17.53 -22.53 29.07
CA GLY A 32 -17.23 -22.54 30.50
C GLY A 32 -16.75 -21.19 31.01
N SER A 33 -17.56 -20.59 31.89
CA SER A 33 -17.38 -19.35 32.69
C SER A 33 -17.72 -18.01 32.00
N GLY A 34 -18.75 -17.36 32.55
CA GLY A 34 -19.66 -16.42 31.87
C GLY A 34 -19.24 -14.96 31.72
N GLU A 35 -18.00 -14.57 32.02
CA GLU A 35 -17.56 -13.17 31.87
C GLU A 35 -16.40 -13.01 30.89
N THR A 36 -15.46 -13.96 30.84
CA THR A 36 -14.43 -14.03 29.81
C THR A 36 -14.97 -14.56 28.48
N ALA A 37 -15.99 -15.42 28.52
CA ALA A 37 -16.68 -15.97 27.35
C ALA A 37 -17.44 -14.91 26.54
N VAL A 38 -17.97 -13.85 27.18
CA VAL A 38 -18.70 -12.78 26.46
C VAL A 38 -17.72 -11.86 25.74
N ALA A 39 -16.60 -11.49 26.39
CA ALA A 39 -15.56 -10.70 25.74
C ALA A 39 -14.89 -11.48 24.59
N THR A 40 -14.56 -12.75 24.79
CA THR A 40 -14.02 -13.61 23.71
C THR A 40 -15.06 -13.92 22.64
N MET A 41 -16.34 -14.10 22.97
CA MET A 41 -17.40 -14.28 21.96
C MET A 41 -17.62 -13.00 21.16
N VAL A 42 -17.58 -11.80 21.76
CA VAL A 42 -17.68 -10.52 21.05
C VAL A 42 -16.44 -10.29 20.18
N PHE A 43 -15.23 -10.50 20.71
CA PHE A 43 -14.00 -10.41 19.91
C PHE A 43 -13.95 -11.46 18.79
N ALA A 44 -14.34 -12.71 19.05
CA ALA A 44 -14.40 -13.77 18.06
C ALA A 44 -15.51 -13.52 17.03
N THR A 45 -16.64 -12.91 17.41
CA THR A 45 -17.72 -12.55 16.48
C THR A 45 -17.33 -11.36 15.62
N ILE A 46 -16.64 -10.36 16.19
CA ILE A 46 -16.05 -9.22 15.46
C ILE A 46 -14.94 -9.72 14.53
N PHE A 47 -14.06 -10.61 14.96
CA PHE A 47 -13.05 -11.24 14.11
C PHE A 47 -13.64 -12.20 13.08
N ARG A 48 -14.73 -12.92 13.38
CA ARG A 48 -15.42 -13.79 12.40
C ARG A 48 -16.15 -12.98 11.34
N SER A 49 -16.87 -11.92 11.73
CA SER A 49 -17.69 -11.14 10.80
C SER A 49 -16.84 -10.14 10.02
N ASN A 50 -15.94 -9.40 10.69
CA ASN A 50 -15.04 -8.46 10.05
C ASN A 50 -13.84 -9.18 9.46
N GLY A 51 -13.18 -10.09 10.17
CA GLY A 51 -11.98 -10.76 9.65
C GLY A 51 -12.24 -11.60 8.41
N ARG A 52 -13.39 -12.28 8.27
CA ARG A 52 -13.72 -13.03 7.04
C ARG A 52 -14.09 -12.12 5.87
N ASN A 53 -14.76 -11.00 6.12
CA ASN A 53 -15.07 -10.00 5.10
C ASN A 53 -13.84 -9.14 4.72
N ILE A 54 -12.98 -8.81 5.68
CA ILE A 54 -11.71 -8.09 5.52
C ILE A 54 -10.67 -8.99 4.86
N LEU A 55 -10.54 -10.27 5.24
CA LEU A 55 -9.69 -11.21 4.50
C LEU A 55 -10.24 -11.42 3.10
N ARG A 56 -11.55 -11.59 2.93
CA ARG A 56 -12.12 -11.77 1.59
C ARG A 56 -12.01 -10.49 0.75
N SER A 57 -12.13 -9.29 1.32
CA SER A 57 -11.96 -8.01 0.60
C SER A 57 -10.50 -7.68 0.37
N SER A 58 -9.60 -7.91 1.32
CA SER A 58 -8.15 -7.67 1.22
C SER A 58 -7.49 -8.70 0.32
N LEU A 59 -7.91 -9.97 0.38
CA LEU A 59 -7.49 -11.03 -0.55
C LEU A 59 -8.10 -10.80 -1.93
N MET A 60 -9.39 -10.43 -2.04
CA MET A 60 -9.96 -10.00 -3.33
C MET A 60 -9.25 -8.76 -3.87
N SER A 61 -8.86 -7.81 -3.02
CA SER A 61 -8.15 -6.60 -3.41
C SER A 61 -6.73 -6.96 -3.86
N ALA A 62 -6.02 -7.84 -3.15
CA ALA A 62 -4.71 -8.39 -3.54
C ALA A 62 -4.76 -9.23 -4.83
N ILE A 63 -5.80 -10.05 -5.00
CA ILE A 63 -6.08 -10.78 -6.26
C ILE A 63 -6.39 -9.77 -7.36
N ARG A 64 -7.16 -8.71 -7.07
CA ARG A 64 -7.37 -7.58 -7.98
C ARG A 64 -6.02 -6.93 -8.30
N THR A 65 -5.11 -6.72 -7.34
CA THR A 65 -3.72 -6.25 -7.54
C THR A 65 -2.88 -7.15 -8.41
N THR A 66 -3.10 -8.45 -8.36
CA THR A 66 -2.44 -9.42 -9.24
C THR A 66 -3.01 -9.34 -10.66
N ILE A 67 -4.34 -9.24 -10.80
CA ILE A 67 -5.05 -8.98 -12.07
C ILE A 67 -4.67 -7.58 -12.64
N ARG A 68 -4.37 -6.61 -11.79
CA ARG A 68 -3.93 -5.23 -12.13
C ARG A 68 -2.53 -5.18 -12.77
N MET A 69 -1.67 -6.19 -12.60
CA MET A 69 -0.41 -6.28 -13.38
C MET A 69 -0.65 -6.78 -14.80
N ILE A 70 -1.62 -7.67 -15.00
CA ILE A 70 -2.10 -8.02 -16.34
C ILE A 70 -2.68 -6.75 -16.99
N SER A 71 -3.46 -5.96 -16.24
CA SER A 71 -3.97 -4.70 -16.76
C SER A 71 -2.86 -3.68 -17.06
N ARG A 72 -1.80 -3.53 -16.25
CA ARG A 72 -0.65 -2.65 -16.60
C ARG A 72 0.05 -3.07 -17.90
N ARG A 73 0.18 -4.38 -18.14
CA ARG A 73 0.75 -4.90 -19.40
C ARG A 73 -0.17 -4.65 -20.59
N VAL A 74 -1.47 -4.82 -20.36
CA VAL A 74 -2.55 -4.55 -21.33
C VAL A 74 -2.67 -3.04 -21.61
N ILE A 75 -2.54 -2.19 -20.60
CA ILE A 75 -2.56 -0.72 -20.66
C ILE A 75 -1.34 -0.21 -21.43
N ARG A 76 -0.14 -0.74 -21.18
CA ARG A 76 1.04 -0.41 -22.02
C ARG A 76 0.85 -0.72 -23.51
N VAL A 77 0.00 -1.70 -23.83
CA VAL A 77 -0.34 -2.06 -25.21
C VAL A 77 -1.54 -1.23 -25.74
N LEU A 78 -2.53 -0.95 -24.89
CA LEU A 78 -3.77 -0.26 -25.25
C LEU A 78 -3.65 1.26 -25.25
N ILE A 79 -2.84 1.87 -24.39
CA ILE A 79 -2.62 3.33 -24.37
C ILE A 79 -2.13 3.82 -25.74
N PRO A 80 -1.05 3.27 -26.34
CA PRO A 80 -0.62 3.74 -27.65
C PRO A 80 -1.66 3.46 -28.73
N PHE A 81 -2.51 2.44 -28.57
CA PHE A 81 -3.62 2.16 -29.48
C PHE A 81 -4.75 3.19 -29.35
N ILE A 82 -5.21 3.48 -28.14
CA ILE A 82 -6.27 4.45 -27.84
C ILE A 82 -5.80 5.87 -28.18
N LEU A 83 -4.58 6.25 -27.83
CA LEU A 83 -4.01 7.54 -28.22
C LEU A 83 -3.91 7.69 -29.74
N ARG A 84 -3.62 6.62 -30.49
CA ARG A 84 -3.64 6.65 -31.96
C ARG A 84 -5.05 6.79 -32.53
N VAL A 85 -6.06 6.22 -31.87
CA VAL A 85 -7.47 6.32 -32.30
C VAL A 85 -8.04 7.72 -32.02
N PHE A 86 -7.72 8.32 -30.87
CA PHE A 86 -8.33 9.58 -30.44
C PHE A 86 -7.49 10.83 -30.75
N LEU A 87 -6.18 10.72 -30.98
CA LEU A 87 -5.27 11.83 -31.30
C LEU A 87 -4.42 11.50 -32.54
N PRO A 88 -5.01 11.44 -33.75
CA PRO A 88 -4.30 11.06 -34.98
C PRO A 88 -3.14 12.01 -35.37
N MET A 89 -3.08 13.23 -34.81
CA MET A 89 -1.96 14.17 -35.00
C MET A 89 -0.83 14.01 -33.97
N ALA A 90 -1.00 13.23 -32.90
CA ALA A 90 0.08 12.90 -31.99
C ALA A 90 0.96 11.82 -32.65
N ARG A 91 1.79 12.22 -33.63
CA ARG A 91 2.92 11.41 -34.12
C ARG A 91 3.92 11.24 -32.96
N THR A 92 3.62 10.35 -32.02
CA THR A 92 4.61 9.85 -31.08
C THR A 92 5.54 8.95 -31.87
N SER A 93 6.80 9.34 -31.97
CA SER A 93 7.86 8.55 -32.57
C SER A 93 8.06 7.24 -31.79
N THR A 94 7.24 6.23 -32.06
CA THR A 94 7.37 4.89 -31.48
C THR A 94 8.43 4.08 -32.23
N SER A 95 9.69 4.56 -32.21
CA SER A 95 10.85 3.85 -32.79
C SER A 95 12.19 4.12 -32.05
N LYS A 96 12.17 4.80 -30.89
CA LYS A 96 13.32 4.82 -29.98
C LYS A 96 12.84 4.36 -28.62
N ASN A 97 13.57 3.41 -28.03
CA ASN A 97 13.40 2.95 -26.65
C ASN A 97 12.99 4.14 -25.74
N PRO A 98 11.77 4.12 -25.18
CA PRO A 98 11.37 5.12 -24.18
C PRO A 98 12.16 4.96 -22.87
N ASP A 99 13.02 3.94 -22.76
CA ASP A 99 14.02 3.76 -21.71
C ASP A 99 15.20 4.78 -21.78
N LEU A 100 15.10 5.82 -22.61
CA LEU A 100 15.99 6.98 -22.53
C LEU A 100 15.63 7.81 -21.28
N ASP A 101 16.08 7.34 -20.12
CA ASP A 101 16.94 8.02 -19.12
C ASP A 101 16.73 9.54 -18.87
N SER A 102 15.55 10.08 -19.14
CA SER A 102 15.18 11.42 -18.71
C SER A 102 14.88 11.33 -17.21
N LYS A 103 15.93 11.34 -16.39
CA LYS A 103 15.85 11.48 -14.94
C LYS A 103 14.99 12.71 -14.64
N GLN A 104 13.74 12.47 -14.27
CA GLN A 104 12.81 13.53 -13.91
C GLN A 104 13.41 14.26 -12.70
N PRO A 105 13.39 15.60 -12.67
CA PRO A 105 13.89 16.31 -11.50
C PRO A 105 13.05 15.90 -10.29
N LEU A 106 13.70 15.42 -9.24
CA LEU A 106 13.10 14.88 -8.01
C LEU A 106 11.95 15.75 -7.47
N PHE A 107 12.15 17.06 -7.43
CA PHE A 107 11.13 18.00 -6.95
C PHE A 107 9.85 17.96 -7.79
N LEU A 108 9.98 17.84 -9.12
CA LEU A 108 8.85 17.72 -10.02
C LEU A 108 8.12 16.40 -9.81
N SER A 109 8.85 15.28 -9.75
CA SER A 109 8.27 13.96 -9.49
C SER A 109 7.50 13.93 -8.17
N LEU A 110 8.11 14.45 -7.09
CA LEU A 110 7.50 14.49 -5.78
C LEU A 110 6.24 15.35 -5.76
N THR A 111 6.27 16.51 -6.42
CA THR A 111 5.14 17.43 -6.50
C THR A 111 3.98 16.80 -7.27
N ILE A 112 4.25 16.23 -8.46
CA ILE A 112 3.22 15.59 -9.28
C ILE A 112 2.60 14.42 -8.52
N SER A 113 3.40 13.56 -7.89
CA SER A 113 2.89 12.42 -7.14
C SER A 113 2.11 12.83 -5.90
N PHE A 114 2.55 13.87 -5.18
CA PHE A 114 1.78 14.42 -4.06
C PHE A 114 0.39 14.87 -4.52
N PHE A 115 0.31 15.68 -5.58
CA PHE A 115 -0.97 16.15 -6.10
C PHE A 115 -1.82 15.03 -6.70
N ALA A 116 -1.20 14.03 -7.34
CA ALA A 116 -1.92 12.87 -7.84
C ALA A 116 -2.61 12.08 -6.71
N LEU A 117 -1.90 11.85 -5.59
CA LEU A 117 -2.48 11.22 -4.40
C LEU A 117 -3.52 12.10 -3.72
N PHE A 118 -3.28 13.40 -3.63
CA PHE A 118 -4.21 14.39 -3.10
C PHE A 118 -5.55 14.36 -3.86
N PHE A 119 -5.51 14.57 -5.17
CA PHE A 119 -6.72 14.61 -6.01
C PHE A 119 -7.41 13.25 -6.08
N SER A 120 -6.64 12.16 -6.06
CA SER A 120 -7.20 10.82 -6.01
C SER A 120 -8.00 10.59 -4.73
N PHE A 121 -7.42 10.90 -3.57
CA PHE A 121 -8.14 10.74 -2.30
C PHE A 121 -9.34 11.68 -2.23
N LEU A 122 -9.18 12.93 -2.68
CA LEU A 122 -10.28 13.89 -2.76
C LEU A 122 -11.43 13.38 -3.62
N GLY A 123 -11.15 12.78 -4.78
CA GLY A 123 -12.15 12.21 -5.67
C GLY A 123 -12.86 11.00 -5.05
N VAL A 124 -12.12 10.11 -4.38
CA VAL A 124 -12.70 8.96 -3.68
C VAL A 124 -13.59 9.40 -2.52
N LEU A 125 -13.14 10.39 -1.74
CA LEU A 125 -13.94 11.02 -0.70
C LEU A 125 -15.19 11.67 -1.29
N TRP A 126 -15.08 12.40 -2.40
CA TRP A 126 -16.24 13.02 -3.05
C TRP A 126 -17.31 11.99 -3.45
N LEU A 127 -16.89 10.84 -3.99
CA LEU A 127 -17.79 9.74 -4.34
C LEU A 127 -18.45 9.09 -3.10
N HIS A 128 -17.72 8.97 -1.99
CA HIS A 128 -18.18 8.28 -0.78
C HIS A 128 -18.79 9.19 0.29
N LEU A 129 -18.59 10.52 0.25
CA LEU A 129 -19.17 11.45 1.22
C LEU A 129 -20.70 11.47 1.14
N LEU A 130 -21.26 11.11 -0.01
CA LEU A 130 -22.70 10.89 -0.17
C LEU A 130 -23.21 9.69 0.65
N GLN A 131 -22.32 8.82 1.14
CA GLN A 131 -22.66 7.56 1.81
C GLN A 131 -22.07 7.43 3.24
N ALA A 132 -20.97 8.11 3.57
CA ALA A 132 -20.31 7.97 4.88
C ALA A 132 -19.60 9.27 5.35
N PRO A 133 -20.31 10.23 5.98
CA PRO A 133 -19.70 11.44 6.54
C PRO A 133 -18.69 11.17 7.68
N SER A 134 -18.65 9.94 8.21
CA SER A 134 -17.79 9.53 9.32
C SER A 134 -16.31 9.43 8.98
N ILE A 135 -15.93 9.33 7.69
CA ILE A 135 -14.52 9.17 7.28
C ILE A 135 -13.65 10.35 7.74
N LEU A 136 -14.19 11.56 7.69
CA LEU A 136 -13.43 12.77 8.02
C LEU A 136 -13.55 13.19 9.48
N ALA A 137 -14.49 12.63 10.26
CA ALA A 137 -14.66 12.90 11.68
C ALA A 137 -14.55 14.40 12.08
N GLY A 138 -15.11 15.29 11.26
CA GLY A 138 -15.07 16.75 11.47
C GLY A 138 -13.91 17.49 10.79
N LEU A 139 -13.03 16.81 10.06
CA LEU A 139 -11.99 17.42 9.23
C LEU A 139 -12.54 17.88 7.89
N SER A 140 -11.89 18.89 7.32
CA SER A 140 -12.20 19.31 5.94
C SER A 140 -11.68 18.27 4.94
N LEU A 141 -12.37 18.15 3.81
CA LEU A 141 -11.98 17.31 2.67
C LEU A 141 -10.53 17.55 2.24
N GLY A 142 -10.13 18.83 2.17
CA GLY A 142 -8.78 19.23 1.76
C GLY A 142 -7.71 18.75 2.75
N VAL A 143 -7.99 18.76 4.06
CA VAL A 143 -7.06 18.23 5.06
C VAL A 143 -6.89 16.73 4.90
N GLY A 144 -7.98 15.97 4.77
CA GLY A 144 -7.90 14.51 4.53
C GLY A 144 -7.08 14.16 3.28
N ALA A 145 -7.28 14.89 2.18
CA ALA A 145 -6.53 14.74 0.94
C ALA A 145 -5.04 15.11 1.09
N ALA A 146 -4.73 16.17 1.84
CA ALA A 146 -3.35 16.56 2.13
C ALA A 146 -2.61 15.50 2.95
N LEU A 147 -3.28 14.89 3.93
CA LEU A 147 -2.70 13.80 4.73
C LEU A 147 -2.39 12.58 3.86
N ALA A 148 -3.27 12.23 2.92
CA ALA A 148 -3.04 11.13 1.96
C ALA A 148 -1.80 11.38 1.09
N GLY A 149 -1.64 12.60 0.56
CA GLY A 149 -0.43 12.98 -0.19
C GLY A 149 0.85 12.98 0.66
N SER A 150 0.75 13.32 1.94
CA SER A 150 1.91 13.40 2.84
C SER A 150 2.59 12.05 3.13
N ALA A 151 1.89 10.93 3.00
CA ALA A 151 2.47 9.59 3.19
C ALA A 151 3.64 9.34 2.23
N LEU A 152 3.55 9.85 0.99
CA LEU A 152 4.64 9.83 0.01
C LEU A 152 5.85 10.64 0.48
N LEU A 153 5.63 11.79 1.15
CA LEU A 153 6.71 12.63 1.64
C LEU A 153 7.51 11.91 2.73
N PHE A 154 6.82 11.27 3.69
CA PHE A 154 7.48 10.42 4.69
C PHE A 154 8.29 9.31 4.05
N HIS A 155 7.69 8.61 3.08
CA HIS A 155 8.35 7.54 2.36
C HIS A 155 9.65 8.02 1.71
N TYR A 156 9.59 9.14 1.00
CA TYR A 156 10.76 9.69 0.31
C TYR A 156 11.84 10.18 1.28
N VAL A 157 11.44 10.82 2.39
CA VAL A 157 12.38 11.27 3.43
C VAL A 157 13.12 10.08 4.03
N TYR A 158 12.42 9.03 4.45
CA TYR A 158 13.07 7.84 5.00
C TYR A 158 13.99 7.17 3.99
N LEU A 159 13.53 7.04 2.76
CA LEU A 159 14.31 6.45 1.70
C LEU A 159 15.60 7.24 1.41
N PHE A 160 15.52 8.57 1.35
CA PHE A 160 16.67 9.44 1.16
C PHE A 160 17.67 9.34 2.33
N VAL A 161 17.16 9.29 3.56
CA VAL A 161 18.01 9.15 4.75
C VAL A 161 18.75 7.81 4.73
N PHE A 162 18.04 6.69 4.53
CA PHE A 162 18.66 5.37 4.54
C PHE A 162 19.53 5.09 3.31
N SER A 163 19.22 5.68 2.15
CA SER A 163 20.03 5.52 0.94
C SER A 163 21.41 6.17 1.09
N ARG A 164 21.50 7.30 1.78
CA ARG A 164 22.76 7.96 2.12
C ARG A 164 23.64 7.10 3.03
N TYR A 165 23.05 6.46 4.04
CA TYR A 165 23.80 5.59 4.95
C TYR A 165 24.31 4.31 4.28
N LEU A 166 23.59 3.81 3.26
CA LEU A 166 23.88 2.53 2.60
C LEU A 166 24.56 2.67 1.23
N ASN A 167 24.88 3.90 0.81
CA ASN A 167 25.44 4.24 -0.50
C ASN A 167 24.62 3.67 -1.67
N VAL A 168 23.31 3.86 -1.62
CA VAL A 168 22.34 3.42 -2.63
C VAL A 168 21.78 4.64 -3.36
N SER A 169 21.60 4.55 -4.67
CA SER A 169 20.95 5.59 -5.48
C SER A 169 19.43 5.39 -5.46
N VAL A 170 18.70 6.49 -5.37
CA VAL A 170 17.23 6.50 -5.33
C VAL A 170 16.73 7.43 -6.41
N ASP A 171 15.85 6.91 -7.27
CA ASP A 171 15.16 7.69 -8.29
C ASP A 171 13.64 7.58 -8.10
N LEU A 172 12.97 8.73 -8.17
CA LEU A 172 11.51 8.81 -8.05
C LEU A 172 10.95 9.15 -9.43
N GLN A 173 10.20 8.22 -9.99
CA GLN A 173 9.63 8.34 -11.31
C GLN A 173 8.12 8.39 -11.25
N VAL A 174 7.53 9.27 -12.06
CA VAL A 174 6.08 9.38 -12.21
C VAL A 174 5.72 8.97 -13.63
N PRO A 175 5.54 7.66 -13.88
CA PRO A 175 5.12 7.21 -15.20
C PRO A 175 3.70 7.68 -15.48
N ALA A 176 3.42 8.06 -16.73
CA ALA A 176 2.07 8.44 -17.16
C ALA A 176 1.05 7.32 -16.87
N ASP A 177 1.47 6.06 -17.03
CA ASP A 177 0.67 4.88 -16.70
C ASP A 177 0.28 4.83 -15.21
N GLY A 178 1.16 5.28 -14.31
CA GLY A 178 0.89 5.38 -12.88
C GLY A 178 -0.18 6.41 -12.56
N LEU A 179 -0.12 7.59 -13.21
CA LEU A 179 -1.13 8.63 -13.09
C LEU A 179 -2.49 8.18 -13.65
N LEU A 180 -2.50 7.55 -14.83
CA LEU A 180 -3.73 7.02 -15.43
C LEU A 180 -4.37 5.95 -14.55
N LEU A 181 -3.55 5.07 -13.99
CA LEU A 181 -4.00 4.03 -13.06
C LEU A 181 -4.58 4.64 -11.78
N GLN A 182 -3.95 5.67 -11.24
CA GLN A 182 -4.45 6.42 -10.08
C GLN A 182 -5.83 7.05 -10.39
N ALA A 183 -5.97 7.67 -11.55
CA ALA A 183 -7.24 8.25 -12.01
C ALA A 183 -8.32 7.18 -12.18
N TYR A 184 -7.96 6.01 -12.73
CA TYR A 184 -8.87 4.87 -12.86
C TYR A 184 -9.40 4.39 -11.50
N PHE A 185 -8.53 4.20 -10.50
CA PHE A 185 -8.98 3.79 -9.16
C PHE A 185 -9.88 4.85 -8.53
N THR A 186 -9.51 6.11 -8.68
CA THR A 186 -10.33 7.24 -8.22
C THR A 186 -11.73 7.18 -8.81
N GLY A 187 -11.85 6.98 -10.13
CA GLY A 187 -13.15 6.86 -10.80
C GLY A 187 -13.93 5.61 -10.41
N ALA A 188 -13.24 4.54 -9.97
CA ALA A 188 -13.85 3.35 -9.42
C ALA A 188 -14.19 3.47 -7.91
N GLY A 189 -13.96 4.64 -7.30
CA GLY A 189 -14.17 4.86 -5.87
C GLY A 189 -13.18 4.16 -4.95
N SER A 190 -12.05 3.67 -5.47
CA SER A 190 -11.01 2.98 -4.70
C SER A 190 -9.78 3.88 -4.57
N TYR A 191 -9.17 3.92 -3.38
CA TYR A 191 -7.93 4.65 -3.14
C TYR A 191 -6.76 3.67 -2.97
N LEU A 192 -5.85 3.68 -3.94
CA LEU A 192 -4.59 2.93 -3.89
C LEU A 192 -3.44 3.85 -4.28
N PRO A 193 -2.51 4.18 -3.38
CA PRO A 193 -1.43 5.10 -3.68
C PRO A 193 -0.37 4.44 -4.56
N LEU A 194 -0.54 4.57 -5.88
CA LEU A 194 0.31 3.97 -6.92
C LEU A 194 0.79 4.99 -7.96
N ALA A 195 0.71 6.28 -7.63
CA ALA A 195 1.05 7.36 -8.54
C ALA A 195 2.54 7.46 -8.88
N SER A 196 3.42 6.92 -8.04
CA SER A 196 4.88 7.02 -8.17
C SER A 196 5.54 5.66 -8.09
N ASP A 197 6.57 5.47 -8.92
CA ASP A 197 7.49 4.36 -8.85
C ASP A 197 8.80 4.82 -8.22
N VAL A 198 9.40 3.98 -7.38
CA VAL A 198 10.66 4.27 -6.69
C VAL A 198 11.68 3.24 -7.11
N LEU A 199 12.71 3.68 -7.82
CA LEU A 199 13.82 2.84 -8.22
C LEU A 199 14.97 2.99 -7.22
N VAL A 200 15.43 1.85 -6.73
CA VAL A 200 16.51 1.77 -5.73
C VAL A 200 17.67 1.00 -6.37
N GLU A 201 18.72 1.72 -6.75
CA GLU A 201 19.86 1.21 -7.52
C GLU A 201 21.12 1.13 -6.66
N GLY A 202 21.84 0.01 -6.75
CA GLY A 202 23.05 -0.23 -5.96
C GLY A 202 23.28 -1.72 -5.75
N ASP A 203 24.10 -2.06 -4.75
CA ASP A 203 24.25 -3.46 -4.34
C ASP A 203 22.92 -4.02 -3.84
N SER A 204 22.56 -5.20 -4.34
CA SER A 204 21.29 -5.87 -4.05
C SER A 204 21.00 -6.04 -2.55
N LYS A 205 22.03 -6.31 -1.75
CA LYS A 205 21.88 -6.45 -0.29
C LYS A 205 21.61 -5.09 0.35
N ASN A 206 22.36 -4.06 -0.02
CA ASN A 206 22.15 -2.70 0.49
C ASN A 206 20.78 -2.14 0.09
N CYS A 207 20.33 -2.38 -1.15
CA CYS A 207 18.98 -1.99 -1.57
C CYS A 207 17.89 -2.67 -0.73
N ALA A 208 18.08 -3.96 -0.39
CA ALA A 208 17.15 -4.70 0.45
C ALA A 208 17.15 -4.18 1.90
N VAL A 209 18.33 -3.90 2.48
CA VAL A 209 18.44 -3.30 3.83
C VAL A 209 17.81 -1.91 3.86
N CYS A 210 18.03 -1.09 2.82
CA CYS A 210 17.41 0.23 2.67
C CYS A 210 15.88 0.14 2.64
N SER A 211 15.35 -0.78 1.82
CA SER A 211 13.91 -1.02 1.71
C SER A 211 13.31 -1.50 3.03
N PHE A 212 14.01 -2.39 3.75
CA PHE A 212 13.58 -2.87 5.07
C PHE A 212 13.43 -1.73 6.08
N TRP A 213 14.46 -0.88 6.22
CA TRP A 213 14.44 0.24 7.17
C TRP A 213 13.39 1.28 6.79
N CYS A 214 13.25 1.58 5.49
CA CYS A 214 12.25 2.50 4.99
C CYS A 214 10.82 2.04 5.32
N ILE A 215 10.48 0.79 4.97
CA ILE A 215 9.16 0.19 5.27
C ILE A 215 8.93 0.13 6.78
N SER A 216 9.94 -0.24 7.56
CA SER A 216 9.83 -0.32 9.03
C SER A 216 9.61 1.05 9.67
N ALA A 217 10.28 2.09 9.18
CA ALA A 217 10.11 3.47 9.66
C ALA A 217 8.70 4.01 9.33
N LEU A 218 8.17 3.69 8.14
CA LEU A 218 6.80 4.02 7.77
C LEU A 218 5.77 3.32 8.68
N LEU A 219 5.94 2.02 8.93
CA LEU A 219 5.09 1.28 9.86
C LEU A 219 5.16 1.89 11.27
N GLY A 220 6.37 2.16 11.77
CA GLY A 220 6.56 2.77 13.09
C GLY A 220 5.88 4.14 13.20
N THR A 221 5.97 4.97 12.15
CA THR A 221 5.34 6.30 12.11
C THR A 221 3.82 6.20 12.09
N SER A 222 3.28 5.25 11.32
CA SER A 222 1.85 4.96 11.31
C SER A 222 1.33 4.57 12.69
N LEU A 223 1.98 3.60 13.35
CA LEU A 223 1.61 3.16 14.69
C LEU A 223 1.76 4.25 15.75
N MET A 224 2.79 5.10 15.61
CA MET A 224 3.00 6.25 16.50
C MET A 224 1.86 7.27 16.37
N PHE A 225 1.45 7.61 15.14
CA PHE A 225 0.33 8.53 14.94
C PHE A 225 -1.00 7.94 15.39
N ASP A 226 -1.23 6.65 15.16
CA ASP A 226 -2.41 5.94 15.66
C ASP A 226 -2.48 6.01 17.19
N LEU A 227 -1.37 5.69 17.88
CA LEU A 227 -1.26 5.77 19.33
C LEU A 227 -1.50 7.19 19.85
N ILE A 228 -0.83 8.21 19.27
CA ILE A 228 -1.02 9.61 19.64
C ILE A 228 -2.48 10.04 19.43
N GLY A 229 -3.08 9.62 18.32
CA GLY A 229 -4.48 9.89 18.01
C GLY A 229 -5.43 9.35 19.07
N HIS A 230 -5.22 8.12 19.53
CA HIS A 230 -6.00 7.54 20.62
C HIS A 230 -5.74 8.18 21.97
N LEU A 231 -4.48 8.48 22.31
CA LEU A 231 -4.12 9.11 23.57
C LEU A 231 -4.66 10.55 23.70
N TRP A 232 -4.72 11.29 22.59
CA TRP A 232 -5.21 12.68 22.57
C TRP A 232 -6.66 12.81 22.09
N GLY A 233 -7.33 11.71 21.72
CA GLY A 233 -8.67 11.74 21.13
C GLY A 233 -8.73 12.54 19.82
N SER A 234 -7.62 12.62 19.08
CA SER A 234 -7.52 13.44 17.87
C SER A 234 -7.76 12.58 16.62
N PRO A 235 -8.91 12.76 15.92
CA PRO A 235 -9.22 12.00 14.71
C PRO A 235 -8.23 12.27 13.57
N LEU A 236 -7.56 13.43 13.59
CA LEU A 236 -6.54 13.79 12.60
C LEU A 236 -5.37 12.81 12.63
N PHE A 237 -4.84 12.49 13.81
CA PHE A 237 -3.70 11.59 13.92
C PHE A 237 -4.06 10.14 13.62
N VAL A 238 -5.26 9.68 14.02
CA VAL A 238 -5.77 8.36 13.64
C VAL A 238 -5.91 8.25 12.12
N LEU A 239 -6.53 9.25 11.49
CA LEU A 239 -6.67 9.30 10.03
C LEU A 239 -5.30 9.33 9.34
N TRP A 240 -4.36 10.11 9.84
CA TRP A 240 -3.02 10.23 9.27
C TRP A 240 -2.23 8.93 9.41
N GLY A 241 -2.29 8.29 10.57
CA GLY A 241 -1.70 6.98 10.83
C GLY A 241 -2.26 5.92 9.87
N ALA A 242 -3.57 5.91 9.65
CA ALA A 242 -4.24 5.00 8.71
C ALA A 242 -3.80 5.23 7.25
N GLN A 243 -3.64 6.48 6.81
CA GLN A 243 -3.14 6.81 5.46
C GLN A 243 -1.71 6.32 5.25
N ILE A 244 -0.83 6.55 6.24
CA ILE A 244 0.55 6.05 6.20
C ILE A 244 0.55 4.52 6.21
N LEU A 245 -0.31 3.87 7.00
CA LEU A 245 -0.42 2.41 7.04
C LEU A 245 -0.81 1.83 5.68
N LEU A 246 -1.83 2.42 5.06
CA LEU A 246 -2.33 2.01 3.75
C LEU A 246 -1.28 2.19 2.67
N TYR A 247 -0.55 3.31 2.69
CA TYR A 247 0.61 3.52 1.81
C TYR A 247 1.70 2.47 2.05
N THR A 248 2.05 2.22 3.31
CA THR A 248 3.07 1.22 3.73
C THR A 248 2.70 -0.18 3.24
N PHE A 249 1.43 -0.55 3.40
CA PHE A 249 0.90 -1.82 2.92
C PHE A 249 1.09 -1.96 1.41
N VAL A 250 0.74 -0.94 0.63
CA VAL A 250 0.91 -0.98 -0.82
C VAL A 250 2.38 -1.09 -1.23
N VAL A 251 3.29 -0.28 -0.69
CA VAL A 251 4.72 -0.33 -1.08
C VAL A 251 5.43 -1.60 -0.62
N SER A 252 4.87 -2.32 0.35
CA SER A 252 5.41 -3.58 0.87
C SER A 252 5.14 -4.80 -0.03
N PHE A 253 4.30 -4.68 -1.06
CA PHE A 253 4.04 -5.80 -1.98
C PHE A 253 5.30 -6.22 -2.75
N PRO A 254 5.53 -7.53 -2.97
CA PRO A 254 6.73 -8.06 -3.61
C PRO A 254 6.65 -7.95 -5.15
N LEU A 255 6.26 -6.78 -5.64
CA LEU A 255 6.03 -6.48 -7.06
C LEU A 255 6.95 -5.35 -7.54
N PRO A 256 7.68 -5.49 -8.65
CA PRO A 256 8.46 -4.38 -9.18
C PRO A 256 7.53 -3.28 -9.71
N PRO A 257 7.83 -1.99 -9.51
CA PRO A 257 9.03 -1.43 -8.85
C PRO A 257 8.84 -1.09 -7.36
N LEU A 258 7.94 -1.73 -6.64
CA LEU A 258 7.70 -1.47 -5.22
C LEU A 258 8.83 -1.99 -4.33
N GLN A 259 9.03 -1.37 -3.17
CA GLN A 259 10.12 -1.69 -2.25
C GLN A 259 10.04 -3.11 -1.67
N GLY A 260 8.83 -3.64 -1.51
CA GLY A 260 8.63 -5.03 -1.12
C GLY A 260 9.34 -6.01 -2.06
N TYR A 261 9.43 -5.71 -3.36
CA TYR A 261 10.15 -6.55 -4.31
C TYR A 261 11.66 -6.55 -4.06
N THR A 262 12.25 -5.38 -3.82
CA THR A 262 13.67 -5.23 -3.51
C THR A 262 14.02 -5.99 -2.23
N LEU A 263 13.19 -5.85 -1.20
CA LEU A 263 13.35 -6.59 0.06
C LEU A 263 13.21 -8.10 -0.14
N TRP A 264 12.19 -8.56 -0.86
CA TRP A 264 11.97 -9.97 -1.16
C TRP A 264 13.13 -10.61 -1.95
N LYS A 265 13.68 -9.88 -2.93
CA LYS A 265 14.81 -10.35 -3.74
C LYS A 265 16.07 -10.54 -2.89
N GLY A 266 16.33 -9.69 -1.91
CA GLY A 266 17.48 -9.78 -1.01
C GLY A 266 17.25 -10.72 0.18
N TYR A 267 16.25 -10.43 1.01
CA TYR A 267 15.99 -11.09 2.29
C TYR A 267 14.52 -11.49 2.43
N LYS A 268 14.16 -12.64 1.86
CA LYS A 268 12.78 -13.19 1.90
C LYS A 268 12.21 -13.29 3.33
N LEU A 269 13.01 -13.74 4.30
CA LEU A 269 12.55 -13.89 5.68
C LEU A 269 12.22 -12.54 6.32
N TRP A 270 13.04 -11.51 6.06
CA TRP A 270 12.78 -10.16 6.56
C TRP A 270 11.53 -9.56 5.92
N TRP A 271 11.31 -9.82 4.63
CA TRP A 271 10.05 -9.47 3.97
C TRP A 271 8.85 -10.13 4.64
N VAL A 272 8.88 -11.46 4.86
CA VAL A 272 7.76 -12.18 5.50
C VAL A 272 7.47 -11.60 6.87
N MET A 273 8.51 -11.34 7.66
CA MET A 273 8.37 -10.77 9.00
C MET A 273 7.71 -9.39 8.97
N ILE A 274 8.27 -8.44 8.20
CA ILE A 274 7.74 -7.07 8.17
C ILE A 274 6.37 -7.01 7.51
N PHE A 275 6.14 -7.76 6.44
CA PHE A 275 4.84 -7.83 5.75
C PHE A 275 3.77 -8.40 6.68
N SER A 276 4.08 -9.43 7.47
CA SER A 276 3.14 -9.99 8.44
C SER A 276 2.75 -8.97 9.51
N LEU A 277 3.71 -8.18 10.00
CA LEU A 277 3.45 -7.09 10.94
C LEU A 277 2.55 -6.02 10.31
N ILE A 278 2.88 -5.56 9.10
CA ILE A 278 2.07 -4.57 8.38
C ILE A 278 0.66 -5.11 8.13
N PHE A 279 0.53 -6.36 7.69
CA PHE A 279 -0.76 -7.00 7.44
C PHE A 279 -1.58 -7.10 8.72
N CYS A 280 -0.99 -7.52 9.84
CA CYS A 280 -1.67 -7.56 11.13
C CYS A 280 -2.13 -6.15 11.54
N SER A 281 -1.25 -5.15 11.48
CA SER A 281 -1.62 -3.76 11.78
C SER A 281 -2.72 -3.23 10.87
N PHE A 282 -2.68 -3.57 9.57
CA PHE A 282 -3.68 -3.16 8.60
C PHE A 282 -5.05 -3.82 8.86
N VAL A 283 -5.07 -5.08 9.28
CA VAL A 283 -6.33 -5.76 9.64
C VAL A 283 -6.89 -5.27 10.97
N LEU A 284 -6.02 -4.88 11.92
CA LEU A 284 -6.41 -4.50 13.28
C LEU A 284 -6.71 -3.02 13.46
N ASN A 285 -5.93 -2.14 12.85
CA ASN A 285 -5.94 -0.70 13.14
C ASN A 285 -6.56 0.13 12.02
N LEU A 286 -6.84 -0.44 10.85
CA LEU A 286 -7.45 0.33 9.77
C LEU A 286 -8.89 0.70 10.14
N PRO A 287 -9.27 1.99 10.17
CA PRO A 287 -10.61 2.40 10.54
C PRO A 287 -11.65 1.78 9.61
N GLN A 288 -12.78 1.34 10.14
CA GLN A 288 -13.86 0.72 9.35
C GLN A 288 -14.24 1.49 8.06
N PRO A 289 -14.33 2.83 8.08
CA PRO A 289 -14.66 3.59 6.88
C PRO A 289 -13.66 3.43 5.72
N PHE A 290 -12.41 3.07 6.01
CA PHE A 290 -11.40 2.82 4.97
C PHE A 290 -11.61 1.51 4.21
N TYR A 291 -12.28 0.52 4.80
CA TYR A 291 -12.59 -0.72 4.08
C TYR A 291 -13.58 -0.52 2.93
N ALA A 292 -14.39 0.54 2.96
CA ALA A 292 -15.32 0.86 1.88
C ALA A 292 -14.61 1.42 0.64
N ILE A 293 -13.46 2.08 0.83
CA ILE A 293 -12.72 2.77 -0.23
C ILE A 293 -11.48 1.99 -0.72
N LEU A 294 -11.31 0.74 -0.30
CA LEU A 294 -10.20 -0.14 -0.66
C LEU A 294 -10.62 -1.19 -1.69
#